data_AF-A0A5P9C4C5-F1
#
_entry.id   AF-A0A5P9C4C5-F1
#
_cell.length_a   1.000
_cell.length_b   1.000
_cell.length_c   1.000
_cell.angle_alpha   90.00
_cell.angle_beta   90.00
_cell.angle_gamma   90.00
#
_symmetry.space_group_name_H-M   'P 1'
#
loop_
_entity.id
_entity.type
_entity.pdbx_description
1 polymer ?
#
loop_
_entity_poly.entity_id
_entity_poly.type
_entity_poly.pdbx_seq_one_letter_code
_entity_poly.pdbx_strand_id
1 'polypeptide(L)'
;MNIHLVASIALLASGMAQAGVPLLNYSCPGSIEVHADQGGPVYVNGKEAKLKKFSDSYYEASHDGVTISLMQNPDQSMSVSYTAKHGVHGVCQDASASSGVVPSKGPSKAEQACLAAVAKTTGVAQNSLSVIDVMSAEAGIGVMVRVPGADAHWSCLSDADGNVQGTRYRGSEGKL
;
A
#
# COMPACT_ATOMS: atom_id res chain seq x y z
N MET A 1 56.14 34.04 1.34
CA MET A 1 56.81 32.73 1.28
C MET A 1 56.17 31.89 2.37
N ASN A 2 55.57 30.75 2.02
CA ASN A 2 55.56 29.50 2.77
C ASN A 2 54.50 28.58 2.13
N ILE A 3 55.05 27.55 1.51
CA ILE A 3 54.41 26.52 0.70
C ILE A 3 54.10 25.32 1.62
N HIS A 4 53.34 24.36 1.08
CA HIS A 4 52.92 23.06 1.67
C HIS A 4 51.61 23.11 2.46
N LEU A 5 50.68 22.18 2.36
CA LEU A 5 50.35 21.04 1.48
C LEU A 5 49.10 20.44 2.19
N VAL A 6 48.30 19.66 1.48
CA VAL A 6 47.26 18.74 2.01
C VAL A 6 45.87 19.36 2.20
N ALA A 7 45.03 19.21 1.17
CA ALA A 7 43.59 19.11 1.34
C ALA A 7 43.04 18.05 0.38
N SER A 8 43.46 16.80 0.58
CA SER A 8 42.75 15.65 0.05
C SER A 8 41.44 15.51 0.84
N ILE A 9 40.37 16.14 0.34
CA ILE A 9 39.01 15.94 0.87
C ILE A 9 38.60 14.52 0.47
N ALA A 10 38.88 13.55 1.35
CA ALA A 10 38.23 12.26 1.31
C ALA A 10 36.75 12.49 1.68
N LEU A 11 35.86 12.45 0.68
CA LEU A 11 34.43 12.32 0.93
C LEU A 11 34.19 10.93 1.57
N LEU A 12 34.23 10.89 2.89
CA LEU A 12 33.60 9.83 3.67
C LEU A 12 32.10 10.04 3.53
N ALA A 13 31.50 9.45 2.49
CA ALA A 13 30.08 9.17 2.50
C ALA A 13 29.85 8.05 3.54
N SER A 14 29.70 8.43 4.80
CA SER A 14 29.20 7.55 5.85
C SER A 14 27.77 7.17 5.47
N GLY A 15 27.63 5.99 4.87
CA GLY A 15 26.34 5.36 4.68
C GLY A 15 25.64 5.26 6.03
N MET A 16 24.55 6.00 6.19
CA MET A 16 23.60 5.74 7.26
C MET A 16 22.89 4.43 6.91
N ALA A 17 23.57 3.29 7.10
CA ALA A 17 22.89 2.02 7.25
C ALA A 17 22.17 2.10 8.60
N GLN A 18 20.98 2.68 8.59
CA GLN A 18 20.09 2.64 9.74
C GLN A 18 19.70 1.17 9.91
N ALA A 19 20.48 0.45 10.70
CA ALA A 19 20.31 -0.96 11.02
C ALA A 19 19.18 -1.17 12.03
N GLY A 20 18.04 -0.55 11.76
CA GLY A 20 16.79 -0.66 12.50
C GLY A 20 15.68 -1.01 11.53
N VAL A 21 14.61 -1.65 12.02
CA VAL A 21 13.43 -1.87 11.18
C VAL A 21 12.98 -0.52 10.63
N PRO A 22 12.70 -0.41 9.32
CA PRO A 22 12.18 0.84 8.76
C PRO A 22 10.86 1.22 9.42
N LEU A 23 10.47 2.50 9.29
CA LEU A 23 9.11 2.90 9.63
C LEU A 23 8.14 2.15 8.71
N LEU A 24 7.22 1.39 9.28
CA LEU A 24 6.29 0.56 8.52
C LEU A 24 4.90 0.67 9.14
N ASN A 25 3.90 0.85 8.29
CA ASN A 25 2.50 0.75 8.68
C ASN A 25 1.80 -0.05 7.58
N TYR A 26 1.35 -1.26 7.88
CA TYR A 26 0.80 -2.18 6.91
C TYR A 26 -0.45 -2.86 7.45
N SER A 27 -1.44 -3.05 6.59
CA SER A 27 -2.64 -3.83 6.89
C SER A 27 -2.64 -5.11 6.06
N CYS A 28 -2.76 -6.26 6.72
CA CYS A 28 -2.87 -7.56 6.08
C CYS A 28 -4.31 -8.10 6.16
N PRO A 29 -4.73 -8.91 5.17
CA PRO A 29 -6.01 -9.62 5.21
C PRO A 29 -6.23 -10.37 6.53
N GLY A 30 -7.48 -10.38 7.01
CA GLY A 30 -7.82 -10.95 8.32
C GLY A 30 -7.69 -9.97 9.49
N SER A 31 -7.68 -8.66 9.22
CA SER A 31 -7.60 -7.60 10.23
C SER A 31 -6.30 -7.66 11.05
N ILE A 32 -5.18 -7.93 10.36
CA ILE A 32 -3.86 -7.96 10.97
C ILE A 32 -3.17 -6.62 10.68
N GLU A 33 -2.96 -5.83 11.71
CA GLU A 33 -2.26 -4.55 11.60
C GLU A 33 -0.80 -4.73 11.99
N VAL A 34 0.12 -4.20 11.17
CA VAL A 34 1.56 -4.25 11.41
C VAL A 34 2.09 -2.83 11.47
N HIS A 35 2.67 -2.47 12.61
CA HIS A 35 3.25 -1.15 12.85
C HIS A 35 4.68 -1.30 13.33
N ALA A 36 5.60 -0.52 12.81
CA ALA A 36 6.96 -0.44 13.32
C ALA A 36 7.43 1.01 13.24
N ASP A 37 7.93 1.53 14.35
CA ASP A 37 8.62 2.81 14.36
C ASP A 37 10.04 2.64 13.84
N GLN A 38 10.61 3.67 13.22
CA GLN A 38 11.96 3.61 12.67
C GLN A 38 12.99 3.30 13.77
N GLY A 39 13.61 2.12 13.67
CA GLY A 39 14.55 1.63 14.69
C GLY A 39 13.88 1.17 15.99
N GLY A 40 12.55 1.13 16.04
CA GLY A 40 11.75 0.66 17.17
C GLY A 40 11.31 -0.81 17.03
N PRO A 41 10.57 -1.33 18.03
CA PRO A 41 10.00 -2.67 17.98
C PRO A 41 8.87 -2.74 16.94
N VAL A 42 8.63 -3.95 16.40
CA VAL A 42 7.51 -4.23 15.51
C VAL A 42 6.32 -4.67 16.33
N TYR A 43 5.16 -4.11 16.03
CA TYR A 43 3.87 -4.46 16.62
C TYR A 43 3.00 -5.18 15.60
N VAL A 44 2.33 -6.23 16.04
CA VAL A 44 1.30 -6.94 15.29
C VAL A 44 0.02 -6.90 16.12
N ASN A 45 -1.06 -6.33 15.58
CA ASN A 45 -2.33 -6.07 16.27
C ASN A 45 -2.16 -5.28 17.59
N GLY A 46 -1.27 -4.27 17.57
CA GLY A 46 -0.99 -3.42 18.72
C GLY A 46 -0.21 -4.10 19.85
N LYS A 47 0.30 -5.32 19.64
CA LYS A 47 1.16 -6.02 20.59
C LYS A 47 2.55 -6.19 20.00
N GLU A 48 3.56 -6.01 20.84
CA GLU A 48 4.94 -6.20 20.44
C GLU A 48 5.16 -7.63 19.93
N ALA A 49 5.70 -7.73 18.72
CA ALA A 49 6.02 -8.96 18.04
C ALA A 49 7.50 -9.27 18.21
N LYS A 50 7.82 -10.57 18.24
CA LYS A 50 9.20 -11.02 18.29
C LYS A 50 9.83 -10.83 16.91
N LEU A 51 10.74 -9.87 16.80
CA LEU A 51 11.50 -9.63 15.59
C LEU A 51 12.70 -10.57 15.49
N LYS A 52 12.89 -11.17 14.31
CA LYS A 52 14.07 -11.92 13.93
C LYS A 52 14.63 -11.34 12.64
N LYS A 53 15.88 -10.88 12.68
CA LYS A 53 16.62 -10.46 11.50
C LYS A 53 17.25 -11.68 10.83
N PHE A 54 17.00 -11.86 9.54
CA PHE A 54 17.65 -12.91 8.74
C PHE A 54 18.73 -12.33 7.83
N SER A 55 18.52 -11.11 7.31
CA SER A 55 19.51 -10.33 6.57
C SER A 55 19.24 -8.82 6.76
N ASP A 56 20.08 -7.97 6.17
CA ASP A 56 19.84 -6.52 6.17
C ASP A 56 18.57 -6.10 5.42
N SER A 57 18.13 -6.92 4.46
CA SER A 57 16.92 -6.68 3.67
C SER A 57 15.74 -7.59 4.02
N TYR A 58 15.87 -8.49 5.00
CA TYR A 58 14.82 -9.46 5.34
C TYR A 58 14.70 -9.70 6.84
N TYR A 59 13.46 -9.51 7.33
CA TYR A 59 13.08 -9.59 8.73
C TYR A 59 11.79 -10.40 8.87
N GLU A 60 11.63 -11.09 10.00
CA GLU A 60 10.34 -11.66 10.38
C GLU A 60 9.90 -11.13 11.73
N ALA A 61 8.65 -10.70 11.83
CA ALA A 61 7.99 -10.36 13.09
C ALA A 61 6.93 -11.41 13.40
N SER A 62 6.98 -12.03 14.57
CA SER A 62 6.05 -13.09 14.94
C SER A 62 5.29 -12.78 16.23
N HIS A 63 3.96 -12.92 16.18
CA HIS A 63 3.08 -12.74 17.33
C HIS A 63 1.84 -13.63 17.20
N ASP A 64 1.42 -14.30 18.28
CA ASP A 64 0.22 -15.17 18.36
C ASP A 64 0.06 -16.20 17.22
N GLY A 65 1.16 -16.72 16.67
CA GLY A 65 1.14 -17.66 15.54
C GLY A 65 0.80 -17.03 14.19
N VAL A 66 0.96 -15.71 14.09
CA VAL A 66 1.11 -14.98 12.84
C VAL A 66 2.59 -14.60 12.67
N THR A 67 3.15 -14.89 11.51
CA THR A 67 4.50 -14.48 11.11
C THR A 67 4.38 -13.51 9.94
N ILE A 68 4.91 -12.31 10.13
CA ILE A 68 5.02 -11.26 9.12
C ILE A 68 6.42 -11.31 8.54
N SER A 69 6.53 -11.51 7.23
CA SER A 69 7.76 -11.44 6.45
C SER A 69 7.91 -10.05 5.85
N LEU A 70 8.98 -9.35 6.18
CA LEU A 70 9.27 -8.00 5.71
C LEU A 70 10.54 -8.03 4.88
N MET A 71 10.40 -7.80 3.57
CA MET A 71 11.51 -7.78 2.64
C MET A 71 11.66 -6.42 1.98
N GLN A 72 12.83 -5.84 2.11
CA GLN A 72 13.22 -4.64 1.37
C GLN A 72 13.78 -5.03 0.01
N ASN A 73 13.16 -4.50 -1.03
CA ASN A 73 13.60 -4.68 -2.40
C ASN A 73 14.74 -3.70 -2.73
N PRO A 74 15.56 -3.97 -3.77
CA PRO A 74 16.68 -3.09 -4.15
C PRO A 74 16.24 -1.69 -4.61
N ASP A 75 15.00 -1.51 -5.07
CA ASP A 75 14.41 -0.22 -5.39
C ASP A 75 13.91 0.55 -4.15
N GLN A 76 14.25 0.07 -2.95
CA GLN A 76 13.84 0.59 -1.64
C GLN A 76 12.36 0.42 -1.32
N SER A 77 11.56 -0.23 -2.18
CA SER A 77 10.19 -0.65 -1.83
C SER A 77 10.17 -1.81 -0.85
N MET A 78 9.05 -1.96 -0.15
CA MET A 78 8.86 -2.98 0.89
C MET A 78 7.80 -3.99 0.44
N SER A 79 8.22 -5.26 0.37
CA SER A 79 7.35 -6.42 0.19
C SER A 79 7.01 -7.00 1.57
N VAL A 80 5.75 -6.90 1.97
CA VAL A 80 5.29 -7.40 3.27
C VAL A 80 4.26 -8.50 3.06
N SER A 81 4.47 -9.66 3.65
CA SER A 81 3.55 -10.80 3.59
C SER A 81 3.32 -11.38 4.99
N TYR A 82 2.23 -12.12 5.16
CA TYR A 82 1.90 -12.79 6.41
C TYR A 82 1.63 -14.27 6.20
N THR A 83 1.90 -15.05 7.24
CA THR A 83 1.48 -16.44 7.37
C THR A 83 0.87 -16.61 8.75
N ALA A 84 -0.39 -17.03 8.80
CA ALA A 84 -1.13 -17.32 10.02
C ALA A 84 -1.28 -18.83 10.23
N LYS A 85 -1.82 -19.20 11.39
CA LYS A 85 -2.18 -20.58 11.74
C LYS A 85 -2.99 -21.24 10.62
N HIS A 86 -2.83 -22.55 10.46
CA HIS A 86 -3.51 -23.37 9.44
C HIS A 86 -3.14 -23.04 7.98
N GLY A 87 -2.02 -22.35 7.74
CA GLY A 87 -1.48 -22.14 6.39
C GLY A 87 -2.12 -20.97 5.63
N VAL A 88 -2.94 -20.16 6.30
CA VAL A 88 -3.48 -18.92 5.73
C VAL A 88 -2.33 -17.95 5.49
N HIS A 89 -2.18 -17.44 4.27
CA HIS A 89 -1.11 -16.51 3.92
C HIS A 89 -1.61 -15.47 2.92
N GLY A 90 -0.89 -14.36 2.83
CA GLY A 90 -1.18 -13.30 1.88
C GLY A 90 -0.19 -12.16 1.94
N VAL A 91 -0.43 -11.12 1.14
CA VAL A 91 0.40 -9.92 1.05
C VAL A 91 -0.29 -8.79 1.82
N CYS A 92 0.50 -8.01 2.55
CA CYS A 92 0.02 -6.86 3.30
C CYS A 92 0.13 -5.59 2.43
N GLN A 93 -0.78 -4.65 2.65
CA GLN A 93 -0.84 -3.39 1.93
C GLN A 93 -0.29 -2.27 2.81
N ASP A 94 0.52 -1.38 2.23
CA ASP A 94 1.10 -0.26 2.95
C ASP A 94 -0.01 0.75 3.31
N ALA A 95 -0.17 1.02 4.60
CA ALA A 95 -1.13 1.96 5.18
C ALA A 95 -0.57 3.38 5.31
N SER A 96 0.71 3.62 5.00
CA SER A 96 1.43 4.91 4.96
C SER A 96 1.69 5.47 3.54
N ALA A 97 1.73 4.62 2.52
CA ALA A 97 1.63 4.97 1.10
C ALA A 97 0.27 5.62 0.79
N SER A 98 -0.66 5.52 1.74
CA SER A 98 -1.77 6.42 1.99
C SER A 98 -1.34 7.82 2.46
N SER A 99 -0.34 8.45 1.83
CA SER A 99 -0.38 9.91 1.71
C SER A 99 -1.41 10.25 0.64
N GLY A 100 -2.70 10.06 1.00
CA GLY A 100 -3.85 10.44 0.17
C GLY A 100 -5.04 9.48 0.11
N VAL A 101 -5.04 8.31 0.75
CA VAL A 101 -6.18 7.38 0.61
C VAL A 101 -6.41 6.61 1.91
N VAL A 102 -7.51 6.88 2.61
CA VAL A 102 -7.96 6.09 3.76
C VAL A 102 -8.64 4.81 3.26
N PRO A 103 -8.09 3.59 3.43
CA PRO A 103 -8.83 2.37 3.15
C PRO A 103 -9.45 1.89 4.47
N SER A 104 -10.63 2.41 4.81
CA SER A 104 -11.41 1.83 5.90
C SER A 104 -12.39 0.81 5.34
N LYS A 105 -12.22 -0.47 5.75
CA LYS A 105 -13.24 -1.54 5.71
C LYS A 105 -13.43 -2.33 4.39
N GLY A 106 -12.38 -2.80 3.72
CA GLY A 106 -12.54 -3.63 2.51
C GLY A 106 -13.32 -2.90 1.39
N PRO A 107 -13.67 -3.58 0.27
CA PRO A 107 -14.49 -2.92 -0.74
C PRO A 107 -15.87 -2.67 -0.12
N SER A 108 -16.19 -1.40 0.10
CA SER A 108 -17.56 -1.00 0.45
C SER A 108 -18.52 -1.48 -0.64
N LYS A 109 -19.83 -1.61 -0.33
CA LYS A 109 -20.84 -1.94 -1.35
C LYS A 109 -20.78 -0.97 -2.54
N ALA A 110 -20.52 0.31 -2.26
CA ALA A 110 -20.30 1.34 -3.26
C ALA A 110 -19.08 1.05 -4.15
N GLU A 111 -17.95 0.68 -3.54
CA GLU A 111 -16.73 0.35 -4.27
C GLU A 111 -16.92 -0.87 -5.18
N GLN A 112 -17.51 -1.95 -4.66
CA GLN A 112 -17.76 -3.15 -5.42
C GLN A 112 -18.76 -2.92 -6.56
N ALA A 113 -19.83 -2.16 -6.30
CA ALA A 113 -20.80 -1.78 -7.33
C ALA A 113 -20.16 -0.91 -8.41
N CYS A 114 -19.27 0.01 -8.03
CA CYS A 114 -18.56 0.85 -8.97
C CYS A 114 -17.56 0.09 -9.83
N LEU A 115 -16.79 -0.84 -9.26
CA LEU A 115 -15.93 -1.74 -10.04
C LEU A 115 -16.76 -2.58 -11.02
N ALA A 116 -17.93 -3.06 -10.60
CA ALA A 116 -18.82 -3.81 -11.47
C ALA A 116 -19.40 -2.98 -12.61
N ALA A 117 -19.79 -1.73 -12.34
CA ALA A 117 -20.30 -0.82 -13.35
C ALA A 117 -19.20 -0.43 -14.35
N VAL A 118 -17.99 -0.12 -13.89
CA VAL A 118 -16.85 0.20 -14.78
C VAL A 118 -16.46 -1.02 -15.61
N ALA A 119 -16.41 -2.21 -15.02
CA ALA A 119 -16.16 -3.46 -15.74
C ALA A 119 -17.19 -3.70 -16.85
N LYS A 120 -18.48 -3.49 -16.55
CA LYS A 120 -19.57 -3.63 -17.54
C LYS A 120 -19.45 -2.61 -18.67
N THR A 121 -19.09 -1.36 -18.36
CA THR A 121 -18.95 -0.29 -19.35
C THR A 121 -17.73 -0.47 -20.24
N THR A 122 -16.61 -0.95 -19.68
CA THR A 122 -15.32 -1.08 -20.39
C THR A 122 -15.07 -2.45 -20.99
N GLY A 123 -15.84 -3.48 -20.60
CA GLY A 123 -15.62 -4.87 -20.99
C GLY A 123 -14.41 -5.52 -20.30
N VAL A 124 -13.79 -4.84 -19.33
CA VAL A 124 -12.61 -5.32 -18.61
C VAL A 124 -13.03 -6.10 -17.36
N ALA A 125 -12.32 -7.18 -17.04
CA ALA A 125 -12.61 -8.00 -15.87
C ALA A 125 -12.40 -7.22 -14.56
N GLN A 126 -13.32 -7.35 -13.59
CA GLN A 126 -13.25 -6.63 -12.31
C GLN A 126 -11.93 -6.87 -11.57
N ASN A 127 -11.37 -8.08 -11.61
CA ASN A 127 -10.09 -8.43 -11.00
C ASN A 127 -8.87 -7.74 -11.62
N SER A 128 -9.03 -7.15 -12.81
CA SER A 128 -7.99 -6.35 -13.47
C SER A 128 -8.17 -4.85 -13.30
N LEU A 129 -9.23 -4.42 -12.62
CA LEU A 129 -9.48 -3.04 -12.25
C LEU A 129 -8.83 -2.72 -10.90
N SER A 130 -8.39 -1.49 -10.71
CA SER A 130 -7.83 -1.03 -9.44
C SER A 130 -8.51 0.26 -9.01
N VAL A 131 -8.97 0.31 -7.77
CA VAL A 131 -9.45 1.56 -7.17
C VAL A 131 -8.24 2.44 -6.87
N ILE A 132 -8.25 3.66 -7.38
CA ILE A 132 -7.18 4.63 -7.17
C ILE A 132 -7.52 5.66 -6.09
N ASP A 133 -8.81 5.94 -5.89
CA ASP A 133 -9.26 6.87 -4.87
C ASP A 133 -10.76 6.67 -4.58
N VAL A 134 -11.17 6.97 -3.34
CA VAL A 134 -12.57 6.93 -2.90
C VAL A 134 -12.88 8.22 -2.16
N MET A 135 -13.83 8.98 -2.70
CA MET A 135 -14.28 10.26 -2.16
C MET A 135 -15.70 10.12 -1.64
N SER A 136 -15.91 10.17 -0.33
CA SER A 136 -17.25 10.23 0.26
C SER A 136 -17.72 11.68 0.42
N ALA A 137 -18.91 12.00 -0.09
CA ALA A 137 -19.58 13.28 0.08
C ALA A 137 -21.03 13.08 0.52
N GLU A 138 -21.70 14.15 0.94
CA GLU A 138 -23.14 14.14 1.29
C GLU A 138 -24.01 13.65 0.11
N ALA A 139 -23.55 13.87 -1.12
CA ALA A 139 -24.19 13.45 -2.36
C ALA A 139 -23.92 11.98 -2.75
N GLY A 140 -23.07 11.27 -2.02
CA GLY A 140 -22.70 9.88 -2.27
C GLY A 140 -21.19 9.62 -2.27
N ILE A 141 -20.81 8.39 -2.61
CA ILE A 141 -19.45 7.89 -2.64
C ILE A 141 -18.97 7.85 -4.08
N GLY A 142 -18.02 8.73 -4.41
CA GLY A 142 -17.27 8.72 -5.65
C GLY A 142 -16.12 7.73 -5.60
N VAL A 143 -15.99 6.88 -6.59
CA VAL A 143 -14.92 5.87 -6.71
C VAL A 143 -14.18 6.12 -8.01
N MET A 144 -12.88 6.36 -7.92
CA MET A 144 -12.01 6.48 -9.08
C MET A 144 -11.33 5.14 -9.34
N VAL A 145 -11.46 4.65 -10.57
CA VAL A 145 -11.03 3.31 -10.99
C VAL A 145 -10.04 3.42 -12.14
N ARG A 146 -8.87 2.82 -11.98
CA ARG A 146 -7.92 2.58 -13.06
C ARG A 146 -8.32 1.35 -13.84
N VAL A 147 -8.40 1.52 -15.16
CA VAL A 147 -8.65 0.45 -16.13
C VAL A 147 -7.35 0.22 -16.91
N PRO A 148 -6.87 -1.02 -17.03
CA PRO A 148 -5.67 -1.32 -17.80
C PRO A 148 -5.85 -0.92 -19.27
N GLY A 149 -4.88 -0.17 -19.80
CA GLY A 149 -4.92 0.33 -21.18
C GLY A 149 -5.71 1.63 -21.39
N ALA A 150 -6.35 2.18 -20.35
CA ALA A 150 -6.99 3.49 -20.43
C ALA A 150 -6.00 4.62 -20.14
N ASP A 151 -6.07 5.70 -20.91
CA ASP A 151 -5.24 6.90 -20.76
C ASP A 151 -5.63 7.72 -19.50
N ALA A 152 -6.86 7.54 -19.02
CA ALA A 152 -7.35 8.15 -17.79
C ALA A 152 -8.18 7.17 -16.93
N HIS A 153 -8.47 7.59 -15.71
CA HIS A 153 -9.31 6.82 -14.79
C HIS A 153 -10.80 6.98 -15.12
N TRP A 154 -11.59 6.02 -14.67
CA TRP A 154 -13.04 6.11 -14.64
C TRP A 154 -13.49 6.63 -13.29
N SER A 155 -14.49 7.51 -13.27
CA SER A 155 -15.17 7.96 -12.06
C SER A 155 -16.53 7.30 -12.02
N CYS A 156 -16.85 6.67 -10.90
CA CYS A 156 -18.17 6.14 -10.61
C CYS A 156 -18.74 6.87 -9.40
N LEU A 157 -20.04 7.13 -9.39
CA LEU A 157 -20.75 7.66 -8.23
C LEU A 157 -21.78 6.62 -7.78
N SER A 158 -21.76 6.26 -6.50
CA SER A 158 -22.70 5.33 -5.89
C SER A 158 -23.08 5.78 -4.49
N ASP A 159 -24.25 5.38 -3.98
CA ASP A 159 -24.58 5.55 -2.57
C ASP A 159 -24.04 4.40 -1.69
N ALA A 160 -24.23 4.49 -0.37
CA ALA A 160 -23.70 3.51 0.59
C ALA A 160 -24.28 2.09 0.43
N ASP A 161 -25.46 1.95 -0.17
CA ASP A 161 -26.09 0.65 -0.49
C ASP A 161 -25.59 0.05 -1.81
N GLY A 162 -24.80 0.80 -2.59
CA GLY A 162 -24.20 0.33 -3.83
C GLY A 162 -25.09 0.56 -5.07
N ASN A 163 -26.07 1.47 -5.03
CA ASN A 163 -26.77 1.85 -6.24
C ASN A 163 -25.90 2.83 -7.03
N VAL A 164 -25.57 2.46 -8.27
CA VAL A 164 -24.68 3.25 -9.11
C VAL A 164 -25.48 4.31 -9.83
N GLN A 165 -25.14 5.58 -9.58
CA GLN A 165 -25.74 6.74 -10.23
C GLN A 165 -25.15 6.98 -11.63
N GLY A 166 -23.93 6.51 -11.87
CA GLY A 166 -23.33 6.47 -13.21
C GLY A 166 -21.81 6.29 -13.18
N THR A 167 -21.26 5.93 -14.34
CA THR A 167 -19.81 5.87 -14.60
C THR A 167 -19.45 6.87 -15.70
N ARG A 168 -18.38 7.63 -15.51
CA ARG A 168 -17.83 8.56 -16.51
C ARG A 168 -16.34 8.36 -16.66
N TYR A 169 -15.88 8.34 -17.90
CA TYR A 169 -14.46 8.43 -18.20
C TYR A 169 -13.95 9.83 -17.85
N ARG A 170 -12.81 9.94 -17.17
CA ARG A 170 -12.24 11.24 -16.73
C ARG A 170 -11.16 11.77 -17.66
N GLY A 171 -10.87 11.07 -18.75
CA GLY A 171 -9.98 11.56 -19.80
C GLY A 171 -10.69 12.54 -20.73
N SER A 172 -9.93 13.12 -21.65
CA SER A 172 -10.45 14.02 -22.67
C SER A 172 -11.52 13.31 -23.51
N GLU A 173 -12.79 13.69 -23.37
CA GLU A 173 -13.90 13.18 -24.17
C GLU A 173 -13.64 13.51 -25.66
N GLY A 174 -13.11 12.55 -26.43
CA GLY A 174 -12.78 12.80 -27.84
C GLY A 174 -11.92 11.77 -28.58
N LYS A 175 -11.56 10.64 -27.97
CA LYS A 175 -11.00 9.49 -28.69
C LYS A 175 -11.72 8.21 -28.29
N LEU A 176 -12.88 7.99 -28.89
CA LEU A 176 -13.45 6.65 -29.11
C LEU A 176 -13.34 6.35 -30.60
#